data_AF-A0A8C2TXY0-F1
#
_entry.id   AF-A0A8C2TXY0-F1
#
_cell.length_a   1.000
_cell.length_b   1.000
_cell.length_c   1.000
_cell.angle_alpha   90.00
_cell.angle_beta   90.00
_cell.angle_gamma   90.00
#
_symmetry.space_group_name_H-M   'P 1'
#
loop_
_entity.id
_entity.type
_entity.pdbx_description
1 polymer ?
#
loop_
_entity_poly.entity_id
_entity_poly.type
_entity_poly.pdbx_seq_one_letter_code
_entity_poly.pdbx_strand_id
1 'polypeptide(L)'
;MAALCGAFLQRLRAAVHYTTGCLCQDVAEDKGVVFSKQTIAAISEITFRQCGTSQRQLLGMGHAKRSTITSEDVKLLARRSSSLLKYITQKSEELASSNMEQKEKKKKSSAAKGRRIEESETPVTESEDSNMA
;
A
#
# COMPACT_ATOMS: atom_id res chain seq x y z
N MET A 1 -12.20 14.81 -21.80
CA MET A 1 -12.37 13.65 -20.89
C MET A 1 -11.59 12.40 -21.35
N ALA A 2 -11.76 11.90 -22.57
CA ALA A 2 -11.08 10.67 -23.04
C ALA A 2 -9.53 10.76 -23.09
N ALA A 3 -8.96 11.89 -23.49
CA ALA A 3 -7.50 12.08 -23.54
C ALA A 3 -6.82 12.09 -22.15
N LEU A 4 -7.48 12.66 -21.14
CA LEU A 4 -7.03 12.62 -19.73
C LEU A 4 -7.05 11.20 -19.16
N CYS A 5 -8.04 10.39 -19.56
CA CYS A 5 -8.12 8.98 -19.19
C CYS A 5 -6.98 8.16 -19.81
N GLY A 6 -6.63 8.42 -21.08
CA GLY A 6 -5.53 7.75 -21.78
C GLY A 6 -4.17 7.99 -21.15
N ALA A 7 -3.78 9.25 -20.91
CA ALA A 7 -2.49 9.59 -20.32
C ALA A 7 -2.32 9.03 -18.90
N PHE A 8 -3.38 9.07 -18.10
CA PHE A 8 -3.38 8.50 -16.75
C PHE A 8 -3.17 6.97 -16.77
N LEU A 9 -3.87 6.25 -17.65
CA LEU A 9 -3.71 4.81 -17.79
C LEU A 9 -2.31 4.42 -18.25
N GLN A 10 -1.70 5.17 -19.17
CA GLN A 10 -0.32 4.92 -19.61
C GLN A 10 0.67 5.13 -18.45
N ARG A 11 0.46 6.13 -17.60
CA ARG A 11 1.29 6.34 -16.41
C ARG A 11 1.21 5.15 -15.45
N LEU A 12 0.01 4.61 -15.21
CA LEU A 12 -0.16 3.43 -14.37
C LEU A 12 0.50 2.19 -14.99
N ARG A 13 0.37 1.99 -16.30
CA ARG A 13 1.04 0.89 -17.03
C ARG A 13 2.55 0.98 -16.91
N ALA A 14 3.12 2.17 -17.08
CA ALA A 14 4.56 2.40 -16.94
C ALA A 14 5.06 2.08 -15.52
N ALA A 15 4.31 2.49 -14.48
CA ALA A 15 4.63 2.15 -13.10
C ALA A 15 4.58 0.64 -12.84
N VAL A 16 3.56 -0.06 -13.34
CA VAL A 16 3.45 -1.53 -13.24
C VAL A 16 4.60 -2.20 -13.98
N HIS A 17 4.96 -1.73 -15.17
CA HIS A 17 6.08 -2.26 -15.94
C HIS A 17 7.40 -2.13 -15.18
N TYR A 18 7.67 -0.95 -14.62
CA TYR A 18 8.87 -0.72 -13.81
C TYR A 18 8.98 -1.74 -12.66
N THR A 19 7.94 -1.86 -11.83
CA THR A 19 7.95 -2.81 -10.71
C THR A 19 8.04 -4.27 -11.20
N THR A 20 7.39 -4.61 -12.32
CA THR A 20 7.50 -5.94 -12.92
C THR A 20 8.95 -6.23 -13.32
N GLY A 21 9.65 -5.25 -13.90
CA GLY A 21 11.07 -5.38 -14.24
C GLY A 21 11.94 -5.65 -13.02
N CYS A 22 11.75 -4.92 -11.93
CA CYS A 22 12.48 -5.15 -10.68
C CYS A 22 12.25 -6.57 -10.15
N LEU A 23 10.99 -7.02 -10.06
CA LEU A 23 10.68 -8.37 -9.57
C LEU A 23 11.20 -9.47 -10.51
N CYS A 24 11.18 -9.25 -11.83
CA CYS A 24 11.77 -10.19 -12.79
C CYS A 24 13.30 -10.25 -12.64
N GLN A 25 13.95 -9.15 -12.27
CA GLN A 25 15.38 -9.11 -12.00
C GLN A 25 15.73 -9.95 -10.77
N ASP A 26 14.99 -9.79 -9.67
CA ASP A 26 15.18 -10.60 -8.45
C ASP A 26 15.05 -12.10 -8.75
N VAL A 27 14.05 -12.48 -9.56
CA VAL A 27 13.82 -13.88 -9.97
C VAL A 27 14.90 -14.37 -10.96
N ALA A 28 15.36 -13.51 -11.86
CA ALA A 28 16.43 -13.81 -12.80
C ALA A 28 17.74 -14.15 -12.07
N GLU A 29 18.07 -13.36 -11.05
CA GLU A 29 19.26 -13.57 -10.20
C GLU A 29 19.15 -14.87 -9.39
N ASP A 30 18.01 -15.11 -8.72
CA ASP A 30 17.77 -16.35 -7.95
C ASP A 30 17.85 -17.61 -8.82
N LYS A 31 17.41 -17.53 -10.08
CA LYS A 31 17.37 -18.67 -11.00
C LYS A 31 18.56 -18.75 -11.96
N GLY A 32 19.43 -17.74 -12.00
CA GLY A 32 20.53 -17.66 -12.98
C GLY A 32 20.05 -17.60 -14.43
N VAL A 33 18.91 -16.96 -14.69
CA VAL A 33 18.32 -16.84 -16.04
C VAL A 33 18.19 -15.38 -16.45
N VAL A 34 18.00 -15.12 -17.75
CA VAL A 34 17.77 -13.76 -18.27
C VAL A 34 16.39 -13.67 -18.89
N PHE A 35 15.60 -12.66 -18.49
CA PHE A 35 14.31 -12.37 -19.12
C PHE A 35 14.50 -11.37 -20.26
N SER A 36 13.86 -11.64 -21.41
CA SER A 36 13.80 -10.67 -22.51
C SER A 36 12.93 -9.47 -22.13
N LYS A 37 13.20 -8.30 -22.73
CA LYS A 37 12.36 -7.09 -22.54
C LYS A 37 10.91 -7.34 -22.94
N GLN A 38 10.69 -8.15 -23.96
CA GLN A 38 9.37 -8.54 -24.45
C GLN A 38 8.63 -9.41 -23.42
N THR A 39 9.34 -10.33 -22.76
CA THR A 39 8.77 -11.16 -21.68
C THR A 39 8.32 -10.30 -20.51
N ILE A 40 9.15 -9.35 -20.06
CA ILE A 40 8.82 -8.42 -18.97
C ILE A 40 7.61 -7.55 -19.34
N ALA A 41 7.57 -7.03 -20.58
CA ALA A 41 6.44 -6.27 -21.09
C ALA A 41 5.14 -7.09 -21.10
N ALA A 42 5.20 -8.35 -21.53
CA ALA A 42 4.05 -9.25 -21.55
C ALA A 42 3.52 -9.55 -20.13
N ILE A 43 4.41 -9.83 -19.17
CA ILE A 43 4.03 -10.05 -17.77
C ILE A 43 3.39 -8.78 -17.19
N SER A 44 3.95 -7.61 -17.48
CA SER A 44 3.39 -6.32 -17.06
C SER A 44 1.97 -6.11 -17.62
N GLU A 45 1.76 -6.39 -18.90
CA GLU A 45 0.44 -6.24 -19.53
C GLU A 45 -0.58 -7.24 -18.98
N ILE A 46 -0.18 -8.49 -18.73
CA ILE A 46 -1.02 -9.49 -18.07
C ILE A 46 -1.40 -8.99 -16.68
N THR A 47 -0.44 -8.54 -15.88
CA THR A 47 -0.67 -8.03 -14.53
C THR A 47 -1.65 -6.85 -14.52
N PHE A 48 -1.48 -5.88 -15.43
CA PHE A 48 -2.37 -4.74 -15.56
C PHE A 48 -3.80 -5.17 -15.93
N ARG A 49 -3.97 -6.16 -16.81
CA ARG A 49 -5.29 -6.73 -17.16
C ARG A 49 -5.91 -7.49 -16.00
N GLN A 50 -5.10 -8.23 -15.23
CA GLN A 50 -5.55 -8.99 -14.07
C GLN A 50 -6.14 -8.09 -12.97
N CYS A 51 -5.67 -6.85 -12.82
CA CYS A 51 -6.28 -5.88 -11.90
C CYS A 51 -7.78 -5.70 -12.17
N GLY A 52 -8.19 -5.61 -13.44
CA GLY A 52 -9.60 -5.45 -13.80
C GLY A 52 -10.46 -6.68 -13.47
N THR A 53 -9.91 -7.89 -13.65
CA THR A 53 -10.62 -9.13 -13.27
C THR A 53 -10.71 -9.31 -11.76
N SER A 54 -9.63 -8.98 -11.03
CA SER A 54 -9.59 -9.05 -9.57
C SER A 54 -10.53 -8.03 -8.94
N GLN A 55 -10.55 -6.78 -9.45
CA GLN A 55 -11.50 -5.75 -9.02
C GLN A 55 -12.94 -6.23 -9.16
N ARG A 56 -13.33 -6.76 -10.33
CA ARG A 56 -14.69 -7.27 -10.55
C ARG A 56 -15.07 -8.38 -9.58
N GLN A 57 -14.14 -9.31 -9.31
CA GLN A 57 -14.37 -10.38 -8.33
C GLN A 57 -14.53 -9.83 -6.91
N LEU A 58 -13.64 -8.93 -6.46
CA LEU A 58 -13.72 -8.33 -5.13
C LEU A 58 -15.03 -7.55 -4.93
N LEU A 59 -15.46 -6.79 -5.93
CA LEU A 59 -16.74 -6.08 -5.89
C LEU A 59 -17.94 -7.05 -5.85
N GLY A 60 -17.86 -8.17 -6.58
CA GLY A 60 -18.89 -9.22 -6.54
C GLY A 60 -18.91 -10.01 -5.23
N MET A 61 -17.82 -10.02 -4.47
CA MET A 61 -17.75 -10.71 -3.17
C MET A 61 -18.23 -9.82 -2.01
N GLY A 62 -18.40 -8.52 -2.27
CA GLY A 62 -18.99 -7.53 -1.37
C GLY A 62 -20.50 -7.70 -1.09
N HIS A 63 -21.09 -8.88 -1.34
CA HIS A 63 -22.50 -9.19 -1.06
C HIS A 63 -22.91 -9.06 0.43
N ALA A 64 -21.98 -8.67 1.31
CA ALA A 64 -22.22 -8.39 2.73
C ALA A 64 -22.67 -6.94 3.03
N LYS A 65 -23.36 -6.24 2.09
CA LYS A 65 -23.82 -4.83 2.25
C LYS A 65 -22.72 -3.81 2.61
N ARG A 66 -21.46 -4.15 2.36
CA ARG A 66 -20.28 -3.32 2.67
C ARG A 66 -19.74 -2.70 1.39
N SER A 67 -19.37 -1.42 1.45
CA SER A 67 -18.68 -0.70 0.36
C SER A 67 -17.15 -0.78 0.46
N THR A 68 -16.62 -1.19 1.61
CA THR A 68 -15.18 -1.29 1.88
C THR A 68 -14.71 -2.74 1.78
N ILE A 69 -13.70 -2.97 0.94
CA ILE A 69 -13.03 -4.26 0.77
C ILE A 69 -12.21 -4.59 2.02
N THR A 70 -12.30 -5.83 2.48
CA THR A 70 -11.62 -6.36 3.68
C THR A 70 -10.65 -7.48 3.34
N SER A 71 -9.80 -7.87 4.31
CA SER A 71 -8.84 -8.99 4.15
C SER A 71 -9.52 -10.32 3.81
N GLU A 72 -10.74 -10.54 4.29
CA GLU A 72 -11.51 -11.75 4.00
C GLU A 72 -11.90 -11.85 2.51
N ASP A 73 -12.21 -10.71 1.89
CA ASP A 73 -12.53 -10.67 0.45
C ASP A 73 -11.27 -11.01 -0.38
N VAL A 74 -10.09 -10.58 0.08
CA VAL A 74 -8.81 -10.92 -0.56
C VAL A 74 -8.42 -12.39 -0.37
N LYS A 75 -8.66 -12.96 0.82
CA LYS A 75 -8.46 -14.40 1.06
C LYS A 75 -9.36 -15.24 0.18
N LEU A 76 -10.64 -14.88 0.07
CA LEU A 76 -11.59 -15.55 -0.81
C LEU A 76 -11.19 -15.41 -2.29
N LEU A 77 -10.57 -14.31 -2.72
CA LEU A 77 -10.04 -14.16 -4.08
C LEU A 77 -8.91 -15.17 -4.35
N ALA A 78 -8.05 -15.41 -3.36
CA ALA A 78 -6.93 -16.35 -3.43
C ALA A 78 -7.33 -17.84 -3.38
N ARG A 79 -8.60 -18.16 -3.07
CA ARG A 79 -9.09 -19.53 -2.79
C ARG A 79 -8.86 -20.57 -3.89
N ARG A 80 -8.63 -20.13 -5.13
CA ARG A 80 -8.44 -21.00 -6.30
C ARG A 80 -7.11 -21.78 -6.25
N SER A 81 -6.16 -21.36 -5.42
CA SER A 81 -4.89 -22.04 -5.21
C SER A 81 -4.65 -22.22 -3.71
N SER A 82 -4.47 -23.46 -3.27
CA SER A 82 -4.27 -23.79 -1.85
C SER A 82 -2.97 -23.22 -1.29
N SER A 83 -1.88 -23.27 -2.07
CA SER A 83 -0.59 -22.67 -1.69
C SER A 83 -0.68 -21.15 -1.60
N LEU A 84 -1.38 -20.51 -2.54
CA LEU A 84 -1.59 -19.06 -2.52
C LEU A 84 -2.48 -18.63 -1.34
N LEU A 85 -3.59 -19.35 -1.08
CA LEU A 85 -4.47 -19.07 0.05
C LEU A 85 -3.72 -19.14 1.38
N LYS A 86 -2.88 -20.17 1.57
CA LYS A 86 -2.05 -20.31 2.77
C LYS A 86 -1.09 -19.12 2.93
N TYR A 87 -0.37 -18.77 1.87
CA TYR A 87 0.57 -17.66 1.88
C TYR A 87 -0.11 -16.31 2.20
N ILE A 88 -1.25 -16.02 1.54
CA ILE A 88 -1.99 -14.78 1.76
C ILE A 88 -2.59 -14.73 3.17
N THR A 89 -3.08 -15.85 3.71
CA THR A 89 -3.60 -15.92 5.07
C THR A 89 -2.51 -15.60 6.09
N GLN A 90 -1.34 -16.23 5.96
CA GLN A 90 -0.18 -15.92 6.82
C GLN A 90 0.20 -14.44 6.73
N LYS A 91 0.33 -13.88 5.53
CA LYS A 91 0.66 -12.45 5.35
C LYS A 91 -0.40 -11.52 5.96
N SER A 92 -1.68 -11.91 5.93
CA SER A 92 -2.75 -11.12 6.56
C SER A 92 -2.65 -11.09 8.08
N GLU A 93 -2.21 -12.19 8.70
CA GLU A 93 -2.01 -12.30 10.15
C GLU A 93 -0.78 -11.49 10.60
N GLU A 94 0.33 -11.56 9.85
CA GLU A 94 1.52 -10.73 10.06
C GLU A 94 1.21 -9.21 9.97
N LEU A 95 0.32 -8.82 9.04
CA LEU A 95 -0.15 -7.44 8.95
C LEU A 95 -1.08 -7.05 10.11
N ALA A 96 -1.90 -7.97 10.60
CA ALA A 96 -2.76 -7.72 11.76
C ALA A 96 -1.94 -7.51 13.05
N SER A 97 -0.92 -8.34 13.28
CA SER A 97 -0.04 -8.21 14.45
C SER A 97 0.78 -6.91 14.42
N SER A 98 1.42 -6.59 13.30
CA SER A 98 2.18 -5.35 13.14
C SER A 98 1.32 -4.09 13.32
N ASN A 99 0.08 -4.10 12.84
CA ASN A 99 -0.87 -3.00 13.05
C ASN A 99 -1.25 -2.83 14.54
N MET A 100 -1.38 -3.91 15.30
CA MET A 100 -1.63 -3.85 16.75
C MET A 100 -0.44 -3.24 17.49
N GLU A 101 0.79 -3.66 17.18
CA GLU A 101 2.01 -3.11 17.79
C GLU A 101 2.16 -1.61 17.55
N GLN A 102 1.84 -1.13 16.34
CA GLN A 102 1.86 0.30 16.04
C GLN A 102 0.80 1.07 16.84
N LYS A 103 -0.37 0.47 17.07
CA LYS A 103 -1.46 1.06 17.87
C LYS A 103 -1.06 1.17 19.34
N GLU A 104 -0.35 0.19 19.87
CA GLU A 104 0.18 0.21 21.24
C GLU A 104 1.31 1.22 21.42
N LYS A 105 2.24 1.31 20.45
CA LYS A 105 3.30 2.34 20.44
C LYS A 105 2.71 3.75 20.42
N LYS A 106 1.66 3.98 19.62
CA LYS A 106 0.92 5.26 19.61
C LYS A 106 0.26 5.56 20.95
N LYS A 107 -0.41 4.57 21.59
CA LYS A 107 -1.03 4.74 22.92
C LYS A 107 -0.02 5.03 24.03
N LYS A 108 1.15 4.39 24.02
CA LYS A 108 2.23 4.66 24.99
C LYS A 108 2.83 6.07 24.80
N SER A 109 2.98 6.53 23.55
CA SER A 109 3.47 7.89 23.26
C SER A 109 2.48 9.01 23.62
N SER A 110 1.17 8.76 23.51
CA SER A 110 0.14 9.74 23.92
C SER A 110 -0.03 9.82 25.44
N ALA A 111 0.21 8.72 26.17
CA ALA A 111 0.20 8.73 27.64
C ALA A 111 1.40 9.49 28.24
N ALA A 112 2.57 9.46 27.60
CA ALA A 112 3.75 10.21 28.03
C ALA A 112 3.63 11.73 27.83
N LYS A 113 2.79 12.20 26.90
CA LYS A 113 2.60 13.64 26.63
C LYS A 113 1.60 14.33 27.56
N GLY A 114 0.83 13.57 28.35
CA GLY A 114 -0.13 14.09 29.32
C GLY A 114 0.47 14.50 30.68
N ARG A 115 1.78 14.32 30.92
CA ARG A 115 2.44 14.59 32.22
C ARG A 115 3.31 15.86 32.23
N ARG A 116 3.21 16.74 31.22
CA ARG A 116 4.08 17.92 31.08
C ARG A 116 3.29 19.23 30.85
N ILE A 117 2.19 19.41 31.58
CA ILE A 117 1.52 20.71 31.66
C ILE A 117 1.17 20.99 33.12
N GLU A 118 2.17 21.33 33.94
CA GLU A 118 2.00 22.21 35.12
C GLU A 118 3.32 22.99 35.33
N GLU A 119 3.16 24.30 35.53
CA GLU A 119 4.11 25.32 36.01
C GLU A 119 5.28 25.80 35.12
N SER A 120 5.06 26.95 34.47
CA SER A 120 5.75 28.20 34.83
C SER A 120 5.13 29.38 34.09
N GLU A 121 4.23 30.08 34.78
CA GLU A 121 3.93 31.48 34.51
C GLU A 121 5.08 32.35 35.07
N THR A 122 5.51 33.36 34.32
CA THR A 122 5.85 34.73 34.79
C THR A 122 6.38 35.58 33.59
N PRO A 123 6.30 36.93 33.68
CA PRO A 123 5.74 37.77 32.63
C PRO A 123 6.75 38.66 31.87
N VAL A 124 6.28 39.17 30.72
CA VAL A 124 6.58 40.44 30.00
C VAL A 124 8.02 40.98 30.01
N THR A 125 8.62 41.10 28.81
CA THR A 125 9.14 42.40 28.34
C THR A 125 8.96 42.51 26.82
N GLU A 126 8.26 43.57 26.43
CA GLU A 126 8.15 44.09 25.08
C GLU A 126 9.49 44.68 24.64
N SER A 127 9.86 44.49 23.37
CA SER A 127 10.57 45.50 22.59
C SER A 127 10.45 45.17 21.11
N GLU A 128 9.64 45.98 20.43
CA GLU A 128 9.73 46.23 19.00
C GLU A 128 11.13 46.79 18.67
N ASP A 129 11.77 46.40 17.56
CA ASP A 129 11.77 47.22 16.34
C ASP A 129 12.64 46.64 15.19
N SER A 130 12.29 47.08 13.98
CA SER A 130 13.08 47.12 12.73
C SER A 130 13.17 45.89 11.83
N ASN A 131 12.19 45.81 10.93
CA ASN A 131 12.24 45.20 9.61
C ASN A 131 13.15 46.02 8.67
N MET A 132 13.98 45.35 7.85
CA MET A 132 14.63 45.93 6.67
C MET A 132 14.38 45.02 5.46
N ALA A 133 13.80 45.64 4.43
CA ALA A 133 13.45 45.18 3.07
C ALA A 133 12.05 44.55 2.89
#